data_AF-A0A3C1E1G6-F1
#
_entry.id   AF-A0A3C1E1G6-F1
#
_cell.length_a   1.000
_cell.length_b   1.000
_cell.length_c   1.000
_cell.angle_alpha   90.00
_cell.angle_beta   90.00
_cell.angle_gamma   90.00
#
_symmetry.space_group_name_H-M   'P 1'
#
loop_
_entity.id
_entity.type
_entity.pdbx_description
1 polymer ?
#
loop_
_entity_poly.entity_id
_entity_poly.type
_entity_poly.pdbx_seq_one_letter_code
_entity_poly.pdbx_strand_id
1 'polypeptide(L)'
;LATGEAIVTVMNEKGAPTPVAWTRLRAPQGSMSPTPPDRVDASVADSSLLAKYGTAIDNESAREILGRKLEAAAATAAAAETAEQQAEEAKAQQAEYERMLREAKKSQPAASRASARKPAARRAESNPVTDLLGSSAGKSVVSAVVKGIFGTLRRR
;
A
#
# COMPACT_ATOMS: atom_id res chain seq x y z
N LEU A 1 -46.42 13.00 40.82
CA LEU A 1 -47.90 13.11 40.87
C LEU A 1 -48.48 11.80 40.38
N ALA A 2 -49.00 10.97 41.29
CA ALA A 2 -49.48 9.60 41.02
C ALA A 2 -50.95 9.41 41.45
N THR A 3 -51.72 10.50 41.47
CA THR A 3 -53.09 10.55 41.99
C THR A 3 -54.16 10.28 40.92
N GLY A 4 -53.78 10.16 39.65
CA GLY A 4 -54.74 9.90 38.55
C GLY A 4 -55.69 11.06 38.29
N GLU A 5 -55.32 12.28 38.65
CA GLU A 5 -56.13 13.49 38.48
C GLU A 5 -55.34 14.56 37.73
N ALA A 6 -56.01 15.24 36.80
CA ALA A 6 -55.44 16.35 36.04
C ALA A 6 -56.48 17.45 35.81
N ILE A 7 -55.98 18.67 35.67
CA ILE A 7 -56.76 19.80 35.17
C ILE A 7 -56.54 19.83 33.65
N VAL A 8 -57.60 19.61 32.89
CA VAL A 8 -57.55 19.50 31.42
C VAL A 8 -58.39 20.62 30.81
N THR A 9 -57.87 21.25 29.77
CA THR A 9 -58.63 22.10 28.85
C THR A 9 -58.67 21.41 27.49
N VAL A 10 -59.81 21.52 26.81
CA VAL A 10 -59.95 21.05 25.42
C VAL A 10 -60.19 22.24 24.50
N MET A 11 -59.83 22.11 23.23
CA MET A 11 -60.15 23.11 22.22
C MET A 11 -61.59 22.92 21.76
N ASN A 12 -62.34 24.01 21.59
CA ASN A 12 -63.65 23.98 20.94
C ASN A 12 -63.49 23.89 19.41
N GLU A 13 -64.60 23.74 18.68
CA GLU A 13 -64.61 23.59 17.20
C GLU A 13 -63.97 24.78 16.45
N LYS A 14 -63.91 25.95 17.09
CA LYS A 14 -63.27 27.16 16.56
C LYS A 14 -61.81 27.29 16.99
N GLY A 15 -61.28 26.29 17.71
CA GLY A 15 -59.92 26.25 18.21
C GLY A 15 -59.64 27.08 19.46
N ALA A 16 -60.65 27.64 20.13
CA ALA A 16 -60.45 28.37 21.38
C ALA A 16 -60.42 27.40 22.57
N PRO A 17 -59.54 27.63 23.57
CA PRO A 17 -59.49 26.80 24.77
C PRO A 17 -60.77 26.98 25.60
N THR A 18 -61.35 25.86 26.03
CA THR A 18 -62.50 25.83 26.93
C THR A 18 -62.07 26.03 28.38
N PRO A 19 -62.99 26.47 29.27
CA PRO A 19 -62.72 26.54 30.70
C PRO A 19 -62.19 25.22 31.27
N VAL A 20 -61.29 25.32 32.25
CA VAL A 20 -60.62 24.17 32.87
C VAL A 20 -61.61 23.22 33.55
N ALA A 21 -61.40 21.91 33.39
CA ALA A 21 -62.18 20.87 34.05
C ALA A 21 -61.28 19.91 34.86
N TRP A 22 -61.73 19.52 36.05
CA TRP A 22 -61.10 18.47 36.83
C TRP A 22 -61.44 17.11 36.21
N THR A 23 -60.41 16.38 35.79
CA THR A 23 -60.56 15.13 35.04
C THR A 23 -59.76 14.01 35.70
N ARG A 24 -60.36 12.82 35.81
CA ARG A 24 -59.64 11.61 36.21
C ARG A 24 -58.94 10.99 35.00
N LEU A 25 -57.66 10.71 35.11
CA LEU A 25 -56.82 10.12 34.08
C LEU A 25 -56.49 8.67 34.40
N ARG A 26 -56.60 7.81 33.40
CA ARG A 26 -56.12 6.42 33.47
C ARG A 26 -54.59 6.41 33.41
N ALA A 27 -53.97 5.59 34.25
CA ALA A 27 -52.52 5.41 34.25
C ALA A 27 -52.02 4.86 32.90
N PRO A 28 -50.88 5.37 32.40
CA PRO A 28 -50.27 4.82 31.19
C PRO A 28 -49.92 3.35 31.39
N GLN A 29 -50.23 2.52 30.39
CA GLN A 29 -49.93 1.08 30.41
C GLN A 29 -48.54 0.77 29.83
N GLY A 30 -47.88 1.76 29.23
CA GLY A 30 -46.52 1.64 28.72
C GLY A 30 -45.49 1.84 29.82
N SER A 31 -44.42 1.04 29.78
CA SER A 31 -43.23 1.27 30.59
C SER A 31 -42.20 2.05 29.78
N MET A 32 -41.52 3.00 30.43
CA MET A 32 -40.33 3.67 29.90
C MET A 32 -39.03 2.95 30.28
N SER A 33 -39.12 1.81 30.97
CA SER A 33 -37.96 1.00 31.32
C SER A 33 -37.33 0.38 30.06
N PRO A 34 -36.00 0.12 30.08
CA PRO A 34 -35.34 -0.63 29.02
C PRO A 34 -36.04 -1.98 28.77
N THR A 35 -36.19 -2.34 27.50
CA THR A 35 -36.75 -3.63 27.11
C THR A 35 -35.81 -4.76 27.55
N PRO A 36 -36.33 -5.84 28.18
CA PRO A 36 -35.54 -7.03 28.50
C PRO A 36 -34.82 -7.60 27.26
N PRO A 37 -33.57 -8.09 27.40
CA PRO A 37 -32.77 -8.54 26.26
C PRO A 37 -33.42 -9.72 25.51
N ASP A 38 -34.04 -10.64 26.23
CA ASP A 38 -34.80 -11.79 25.69
C ASP A 38 -35.93 -11.37 24.76
N ARG A 39 -36.65 -10.28 25.09
CA ARG A 39 -37.69 -9.71 24.24
C ARG A 39 -37.13 -9.10 22.96
N VAL A 40 -35.95 -8.47 23.06
CA VAL A 40 -35.27 -7.88 21.90
C VAL A 40 -34.84 -8.99 20.95
N ASP A 41 -34.18 -10.04 21.47
CA ASP A 41 -33.71 -11.18 20.69
C ASP A 41 -34.86 -11.90 19.99
N ALA A 42 -35.97 -12.15 20.69
CA ALA A 42 -37.16 -12.76 20.10
C ALA A 42 -37.77 -11.89 18.99
N SER A 43 -37.80 -10.57 19.18
CA SER A 43 -38.34 -9.63 18.17
C SER A 43 -37.44 -9.57 16.92
N VAL A 44 -36.12 -9.65 17.11
CA VAL A 44 -35.15 -9.71 16.02
C VAL A 44 -35.28 -11.04 15.27
N ALA A 45 -35.40 -12.15 16.00
CA ALA A 45 -35.58 -13.50 15.43
C ALA A 45 -36.83 -13.63 14.55
N ASP A 46 -37.93 -12.98 14.92
CA ASP A 46 -39.19 -12.98 14.17
C ASP A 46 -39.17 -12.08 12.91
N SER A 47 -38.13 -11.25 12.75
CA SER A 47 -38.06 -10.29 11.66
C SER A 47 -37.84 -10.96 10.30
N SER A 48 -38.70 -10.64 9.32
CA SER A 48 -38.54 -11.07 7.92
C SER A 48 -37.25 -10.58 7.27
N LEU A 49 -36.66 -9.49 7.80
CA LEU A 49 -35.41 -8.91 7.32
C LEU A 49 -34.18 -9.67 7.83
N LEU A 50 -34.32 -10.55 8.81
CA LEU A 50 -33.21 -11.29 9.40
C LEU A 50 -32.49 -12.16 8.37
N ALA A 51 -33.22 -12.73 7.40
CA ALA A 51 -32.62 -13.51 6.33
C ALA A 51 -31.63 -12.71 5.46
N LYS A 52 -31.85 -11.40 5.31
CA LYS A 52 -31.02 -10.52 4.47
C LYS A 52 -29.99 -9.72 5.28
N TYR A 53 -30.36 -9.27 6.47
CA TYR A 53 -29.58 -8.33 7.29
C TYR A 53 -29.13 -8.89 8.64
N GLY A 54 -29.45 -10.15 8.96
CA GLY A 54 -29.12 -10.75 10.25
C GLY A 54 -27.65 -11.11 10.43
N THR A 55 -26.88 -11.21 9.34
CA THR A 55 -25.43 -11.49 9.42
C THR A 55 -24.69 -10.18 9.55
N ALA A 56 -23.93 -10.02 10.65
CA ALA A 56 -23.03 -8.90 10.82
C ALA A 56 -21.88 -9.01 9.80
N ILE A 57 -21.68 -7.96 9.01
CA ILE A 57 -20.57 -7.87 8.06
C ILE A 57 -19.64 -6.77 8.56
N ASP A 58 -18.43 -7.16 8.94
CA ASP A 58 -17.36 -6.24 9.29
C ASP A 58 -16.52 -5.97 8.03
N ASN A 59 -16.69 -4.78 7.45
CA ASN A 59 -15.97 -4.37 6.24
C ASN A 59 -14.74 -3.55 6.62
N GLU A 60 -13.67 -3.68 5.84
CA GLU A 60 -12.46 -2.87 6.06
C GLU A 60 -12.79 -1.38 6.10
N SER A 61 -12.43 -0.74 7.21
CA SER A 61 -12.74 0.66 7.41
C SER A 61 -11.88 1.54 6.50
N ALA A 62 -12.40 2.72 6.13
CA ALA A 62 -11.62 3.70 5.36
C ALA A 62 -10.29 4.05 6.06
N ARG A 63 -10.28 4.04 7.40
CA ARG A 63 -9.08 4.25 8.22
C ARG A 63 -8.05 3.16 7.99
N GLU A 64 -8.45 1.89 7.99
CA GLU A 64 -7.53 0.76 7.74
C GLU A 64 -6.97 0.80 6.32
N ILE A 65 -7.83 1.06 5.33
CA ILE A 65 -7.41 1.16 3.93
C ILE A 65 -6.39 2.30 3.76
N LEU A 66 -6.65 3.47 4.36
CA LEU A 66 -5.75 4.61 4.30
C LEU A 66 -4.46 4.36 5.08
N GLY A 67 -4.54 3.73 6.24
CA GLY A 67 -3.37 3.34 7.04
C GLY A 67 -2.43 2.44 6.24
N ARG A 68 -2.96 1.37 5.65
CA ARG A 68 -2.17 0.46 4.80
C ARG A 68 -1.53 1.16 3.61
N LYS A 69 -2.22 2.13 2.98
CA LYS A 69 -1.66 2.91 1.88
C LYS A 69 -0.50 3.81 2.32
N LEU A 70 -0.63 4.45 3.49
CA LEU A 70 0.41 5.29 4.05
C LEU A 70 1.63 4.46 4.48
N GLU A 71 1.41 3.31 5.11
CA GLU A 71 2.47 2.37 5.48
C GLU A 71 3.20 1.85 4.24
N ALA A 72 2.46 1.46 3.19
CA ALA A 72 3.06 1.05 1.93
C ALA A 72 3.88 2.17 1.27
N ALA A 73 3.36 3.41 1.28
CA ALA A 73 4.07 4.58 0.75
C ALA A 73 5.35 4.85 1.55
N ALA A 74 5.29 4.81 2.88
CA ALA A 74 6.45 4.99 3.76
C ALA A 74 7.51 3.90 3.54
N ALA A 75 7.09 2.63 3.40
CA ALA A 75 7.99 1.53 3.11
C ALA A 75 8.69 1.70 1.74
N THR A 76 7.97 2.15 0.72
CA THR A 76 8.57 2.42 -0.60
C THR A 76 9.54 3.59 -0.58
N ALA A 77 9.24 4.64 0.18
CA ALA A 77 10.14 5.79 0.35
C ALA A 77 11.43 5.38 1.07
N ALA A 78 11.32 4.64 2.18
CA ALA A 78 12.48 4.12 2.90
C ALA A 78 13.33 3.16 2.05
N ALA A 79 12.70 2.33 1.23
CA ALA A 79 13.42 1.44 0.29
C ALA A 79 14.15 2.22 -0.82
N ALA A 80 13.59 3.34 -1.29
CA ALA A 80 14.23 4.20 -2.28
C ALA A 80 15.45 4.93 -1.68
N GLU A 81 15.33 5.50 -0.49
CA GLU A 81 16.43 6.19 0.21
C GLU A 81 17.60 5.24 0.50
N THR A 82 17.30 4.01 0.96
CA THR A 82 18.34 3.00 1.22
C THR A 82 19.03 2.52 -0.06
N ALA A 83 18.30 2.41 -1.17
CA ALA A 83 18.88 2.06 -2.46
C ALA A 83 19.78 3.18 -3.02
N GLU A 84 19.41 4.44 -2.81
CA GLU A 84 20.24 5.60 -3.21
C GLU A 84 21.53 5.66 -2.39
N GLN A 85 21.46 5.48 -1.07
CA GLN A 85 22.64 5.43 -0.20
C GLN A 85 23.60 4.29 -0.58
N GLN A 86 23.07 3.09 -0.83
CA GLN A 86 23.90 1.96 -1.28
C GLN A 86 24.53 2.19 -2.65
N ALA A 87 23.82 2.90 -3.56
CA ALA A 87 24.36 3.24 -4.86
C ALA A 87 25.46 4.31 -4.79
N GLU A 88 25.36 5.26 -3.86
CA GLU A 88 26.40 6.25 -3.60
C GLU A 88 27.64 5.63 -2.94
N GLU A 89 27.45 4.77 -1.95
CA GLU A 89 28.53 4.01 -1.31
C GLU A 89 29.27 3.11 -2.31
N ALA A 90 28.53 2.40 -3.17
CA ALA A 90 29.12 1.57 -4.22
C ALA A 90 29.94 2.40 -5.22
N LYS A 91 29.46 3.59 -5.60
CA LYS A 91 30.20 4.52 -6.47
C LYS A 91 31.45 5.07 -5.79
N ALA A 92 31.37 5.40 -4.50
CA ALA A 92 32.51 5.88 -3.72
C ALA A 92 33.59 4.80 -3.60
N GLN A 93 33.21 3.56 -3.27
CA GLN A 93 34.12 2.41 -3.21
C GLN A 93 34.77 2.12 -4.58
N GLN A 94 34.01 2.20 -5.67
CA GLN A 94 34.55 2.04 -7.03
C GLN A 94 35.55 3.14 -7.38
N ALA A 95 35.26 4.40 -7.02
CA ALA A 95 36.16 5.52 -7.25
C ALA A 95 37.46 5.41 -6.43
N GLU A 96 37.39 4.93 -5.19
CA GLU A 96 38.57 4.67 -4.36
C GLU A 96 39.41 3.51 -4.90
N TYR A 97 38.77 2.42 -5.32
CA TYR A 97 39.46 1.30 -5.95
C TYR A 97 40.17 1.71 -7.26
N GLU A 98 39.53 2.56 -8.07
CA GLU A 98 40.15 3.09 -9.29
C GLU A 98 41.33 4.01 -8.98
N ARG A 99 41.25 4.83 -7.93
CA ARG A 99 42.37 5.67 -7.46
C ARG A 99 43.56 4.82 -7.01
N MET A 100 43.33 3.80 -6.19
CA MET A 100 44.37 2.86 -5.74
C MET A 100 45.05 2.14 -6.91
N LEU A 101 44.27 1.68 -7.91
CA LEU A 101 44.81 1.07 -9.13
C LEU A 101 45.67 2.04 -9.96
N ARG A 102 45.27 3.32 -10.05
CA ARG A 102 46.04 4.36 -10.74
C ARG A 102 47.35 4.68 -10.01
N GLU A 103 47.33 4.72 -8.68
CA GLU A 103 48.54 4.92 -7.88
C GLU A 103 49.50 3.72 -7.97
N ALA A 104 48.99 2.49 -7.91
CA ALA A 104 49.78 1.28 -8.10
C ALA A 104 50.43 1.20 -9.50
N LYS A 105 49.73 1.69 -10.54
CA LYS A 105 50.32 1.82 -11.89
C LYS A 105 51.39 2.89 -11.99
N LYS A 106 51.32 3.94 -11.15
CA LYS A 106 52.26 5.08 -11.17
C LYS A 106 53.51 4.82 -10.32
N SER A 107 53.40 3.96 -9.31
CA SER A 107 54.51 3.54 -8.44
C SER A 107 55.29 2.33 -8.95
N GLN A 108 54.87 1.68 -10.05
CA GLN A 108 55.74 0.76 -10.76
C GLN A 108 56.93 1.55 -11.35
N PRO A 109 58.17 1.30 -10.90
CA PRO A 109 59.33 1.90 -11.53
C PRO A 109 59.38 1.41 -12.97
N ALA A 110 59.80 2.29 -13.88
CA ALA A 110 60.01 2.00 -15.29
C ALA A 110 61.13 0.94 -15.45
N ALA A 111 60.82 -0.32 -15.19
CA ALA A 111 61.65 -1.44 -15.58
C ALA A 111 61.37 -1.71 -17.07
N SER A 112 62.32 -1.27 -17.89
CA SER A 112 62.53 -1.60 -19.30
C SER A 112 61.62 -0.92 -20.33
N ARG A 113 61.93 0.35 -20.63
CA ARG A 113 61.97 0.79 -22.04
C ARG A 113 63.12 0.09 -22.74
N ALA A 114 62.95 -1.19 -23.05
CA ALA A 114 63.83 -1.90 -23.96
C ALA A 114 63.08 -2.09 -25.29
N SER A 115 63.63 -1.45 -26.31
CA SER A 115 63.36 -1.68 -27.73
C SER A 115 63.14 -3.16 -28.02
N ALA A 116 61.98 -3.52 -28.57
CA ALA A 116 61.78 -4.79 -29.22
C ALA A 116 60.85 -4.60 -30.42
N ARG A 117 61.48 -4.62 -31.60
CA ARG A 117 60.86 -4.86 -32.91
C ARG A 117 59.69 -5.82 -32.81
N LYS A 118 58.61 -5.52 -33.55
CA LYS A 118 57.62 -6.52 -33.99
C LYS A 118 58.35 -7.80 -34.44
N PRO A 119 58.03 -8.99 -33.89
CA PRO A 119 58.03 -10.18 -34.68
C PRO A 119 56.66 -10.34 -35.34
N ALA A 120 56.72 -10.92 -36.53
CA ALA A 120 55.58 -11.29 -37.34
C ALA A 120 54.60 -12.20 -36.58
N ALA A 121 53.37 -12.18 -37.09
CA ALA A 121 52.28 -13.08 -36.82
C ALA A 121 52.73 -14.47 -36.32
N ARG A 122 52.39 -14.78 -35.07
CA ARG A 122 52.08 -16.15 -34.67
C ARG A 122 50.57 -16.22 -34.54
N ARG A 123 49.99 -17.00 -35.44
CA ARG A 123 48.63 -17.51 -35.42
C ARG A 123 48.43 -18.20 -34.07
N ALA A 124 47.86 -17.49 -33.10
CA ALA A 124 47.28 -18.09 -31.92
C ALA A 124 45.83 -18.42 -32.31
N GLU A 125 45.42 -19.67 -32.08
CA GLU A 125 44.12 -20.18 -32.45
C GLU A 125 43.02 -19.27 -31.90
N SER A 126 42.40 -18.53 -32.83
CA SER A 126 41.23 -17.73 -32.59
C SER A 126 40.08 -18.68 -32.28
N ASN A 127 39.68 -18.77 -31.01
CA ASN A 127 38.42 -19.41 -30.68
C ASN A 127 37.29 -18.61 -31.35
N PRO A 128 36.46 -19.25 -32.19
CA PRO A 128 35.40 -18.55 -32.94
C PRO A 128 34.39 -17.86 -32.02
N VAL A 129 34.36 -18.25 -30.74
CA VAL A 129 33.47 -17.71 -29.71
C VAL A 129 33.93 -16.31 -29.23
N THR A 130 35.23 -16.06 -29.09
CA THR A 130 35.74 -14.79 -28.56
C THR A 130 35.73 -13.67 -29.59
N ASP A 131 35.88 -14.02 -30.88
CA ASP A 131 35.84 -13.05 -31.98
C ASP A 131 34.40 -12.60 -32.30
N LEU A 132 33.42 -13.51 -32.14
CA LEU A 132 32.00 -13.18 -32.21
C LEU A 132 31.57 -12.24 -31.06
N LEU A 133 32.09 -12.44 -29.85
CA LEU A 133 31.76 -11.62 -28.66
C LEU A 133 32.29 -10.18 -28.75
N GLY A 134 33.41 -9.96 -29.46
CA GLY A 134 34.02 -8.64 -29.66
C GLY A 134 33.47 -7.85 -30.85
N SER A 135 32.88 -8.53 -31.84
CA SER A 135 32.37 -7.93 -33.07
C SER A 135 31.07 -7.12 -32.87
N SER A 136 30.82 -6.14 -33.75
CA SER A 136 29.56 -5.37 -33.76
C SER A 136 28.32 -6.25 -33.98
N ALA A 137 28.49 -7.43 -34.58
CA ALA A 137 27.45 -8.44 -34.76
C ALA A 137 27.14 -9.24 -33.48
N GLY A 138 28.10 -9.45 -32.58
CA GLY A 138 27.84 -10.08 -31.28
C GLY A 138 27.11 -9.17 -30.29
N LYS A 139 27.44 -7.87 -30.32
CA LYS A 139 26.79 -6.86 -29.47
C LYS A 139 25.30 -6.69 -29.78
N SER A 140 24.89 -6.86 -31.04
CA SER A 140 23.47 -6.80 -31.42
C SER A 140 22.68 -8.03 -30.95
N VAL A 141 23.28 -9.21 -30.95
CA VAL A 141 22.64 -10.44 -30.44
C VAL A 141 22.47 -10.39 -28.92
N VAL A 142 23.48 -9.90 -28.17
CA VAL A 142 23.38 -9.74 -26.71
C VAL A 142 22.32 -8.71 -26.33
N SER A 143 22.29 -7.56 -27.02
CA SER A 143 21.27 -6.53 -26.76
C SER A 143 19.86 -6.97 -27.17
N ALA A 144 19.71 -7.79 -28.22
CA ALA A 144 18.43 -8.38 -28.60
C ALA A 144 17.94 -9.41 -27.57
N VAL A 145 18.83 -10.22 -26.99
CA VAL A 145 18.48 -11.20 -25.95
C VAL A 145 18.11 -10.50 -24.64
N VAL A 146 18.84 -9.48 -24.22
CA VAL A 146 18.49 -8.68 -23.03
C VAL A 146 17.15 -7.97 -23.24
N LYS A 147 16.88 -7.42 -24.44
CA LYS A 147 15.61 -6.77 -24.76
C LYS A 147 14.46 -7.76 -24.95
N GLY A 148 14.73 -9.00 -25.36
CA GLY A 148 13.74 -10.07 -25.51
C GLY A 148 13.35 -10.73 -24.19
N ILE A 149 14.32 -10.92 -23.28
CA ILE A 149 14.10 -11.57 -21.98
C ILE A 149 13.52 -10.58 -20.95
N PHE A 150 13.87 -9.28 -21.01
CA PHE A 150 13.36 -8.28 -20.06
C PHE A 150 12.32 -7.30 -20.64
N GLY A 151 12.10 -7.25 -21.95
CA GLY A 151 11.31 -6.20 -22.61
C GLY A 151 9.86 -6.57 -22.97
N THR A 152 9.43 -7.81 -22.78
CA THR A 152 8.09 -8.28 -23.19
C THR A 152 7.00 -8.03 -22.14
N LEU A 153 7.31 -7.39 -21.01
CA LEU A 153 6.36 -7.13 -19.92
C LEU A 153 5.98 -5.65 -19.71
N ARG A 154 6.10 -4.80 -20.75
CA ARG A 154 5.55 -3.43 -20.71
C ARG A 154 4.70 -3.14 -21.94
N ARG A 155 3.50 -3.73 -21.96
CA ARG A 155 2.35 -3.27 -22.77
C ARG A 155 1.04 -3.71 -22.13
N ARG A 156 0.56 -2.89 -21.19
CA ARG A 156 -0.81 -2.38 -21.05
C ARG A 156 -0.83 -1.36 -19.93
#